data_AF-A0A7S0XBS5-F1
#
_entry.id   AF-A0A7S0XBS5-F1
#
_cell.length_a   1.000
_cell.length_b   1.000
_cell.length_c   1.000
_cell.angle_alpha   90.00
_cell.angle_beta   90.00
_cell.angle_gamma   90.00
#
_symmetry.space_group_name_H-M   'P 1'
#
loop_
_entity.id
_entity.type
_entity.pdbx_description
1 polymer ?
#
loop_
_entity_poly.entity_id
_entity_poly.type
_entity_poly.pdbx_seq_one_letter_code
_entity_poly.pdbx_strand_id
1 'polypeptide(L)'
;YADALLGQLRRWLLSAFSSLREPALRHLVELCMKKVFTLLLAEVKKLGATVIHADMTSITIATGKTRLSSASAFVEGLRAALRRRELFSWLELEPSRQWHSLIFRGPYDYGGLLASALPEAQAWSGHDTQGPDDSELDPETTQAARPSDAAEALDMHWNIASF
;
A
#
# COMPACT_ATOMS: atom_id res chain seq x y z
N TYR A 1 27.44 -4.53 -8.84
CA TYR A 1 27.54 -5.69 -9.77
C TYR A 1 26.55 -6.78 -9.38
N ALA A 2 26.43 -7.14 -8.09
CA ALA A 2 25.47 -8.15 -7.62
C ALA A 2 23.99 -7.83 -7.93
N ASP A 3 23.54 -6.59 -7.71
CA ASP A 3 22.12 -6.24 -7.97
C ASP A 3 21.73 -6.30 -9.45
N ALA A 4 22.68 -5.93 -10.32
CA ALA A 4 22.50 -6.05 -11.76
C ALA A 4 22.37 -7.52 -12.19
N LEU A 5 23.16 -8.42 -11.60
CA LEU A 5 23.04 -9.87 -11.85
C LEU A 5 21.71 -10.42 -11.34
N LEU A 6 21.22 -9.96 -10.19
CA LEU A 6 19.94 -10.39 -9.63
C LEU A 6 18.76 -9.96 -10.54
N GLY A 7 18.80 -8.72 -11.04
CA GLY A 7 17.85 -8.23 -12.03
C GLY A 7 17.91 -9.00 -13.35
N GLN A 8 19.12 -9.32 -13.82
CA GLN A 8 19.36 -10.12 -15.01
C GLN A 8 18.83 -11.55 -14.86
N LEU A 9 19.03 -12.17 -13.69
CA LEU A 9 18.55 -13.51 -13.37
C LEU A 9 17.02 -13.58 -13.40
N ARG A 10 16.34 -12.62 -12.77
CA ARG A 10 14.87 -12.53 -12.82
C ARG A 10 14.39 -12.37 -14.27
N ARG A 11 15.04 -11.51 -15.06
CA ARG A 11 14.69 -11.31 -16.48
C ARG A 11 14.94 -12.56 -17.32
N TRP A 12 16.04 -13.26 -17.06
CA TRP A 12 16.40 -14.53 -17.71
C TRP A 12 15.36 -15.63 -17.41
N LEU A 13 14.95 -15.74 -16.15
CA LEU A 13 13.98 -16.74 -15.69
C LEU A 13 12.56 -16.51 -16.26
N LEU A 14 12.19 -15.24 -16.46
CA LEU A 14 10.87 -14.84 -16.97
C LEU A 14 10.82 -14.72 -18.51
N SER A 15 11.96 -14.61 -19.19
CA SER A 15 12.03 -14.43 -20.65
C SER A 15 11.85 -15.75 -21.41
N ALA A 16 11.02 -15.71 -22.46
CA ALA A 16 10.77 -16.87 -23.32
C ALA A 16 11.96 -17.22 -24.24
N PHE A 17 12.82 -16.27 -24.56
CA PHE A 17 13.94 -16.41 -25.52
C PHE A 17 15.28 -16.72 -24.87
N SER A 18 15.25 -17.06 -23.59
CA SER A 18 16.45 -17.30 -22.81
C SER A 18 17.08 -18.66 -23.14
N SER A 19 18.42 -18.70 -23.29
CA SER A 19 19.15 -19.96 -23.44
C SER A 19 19.18 -20.74 -22.12
N LEU A 20 19.01 -22.06 -22.17
CA LEU A 20 18.88 -22.97 -21.00
C LEU A 20 17.61 -22.76 -20.15
N ARG A 21 16.49 -22.36 -20.78
CA ARG A 21 15.20 -22.22 -20.08
C ARG A 21 14.68 -23.55 -19.56
N GLU A 22 14.60 -23.70 -18.24
CA GLU A 22 13.91 -24.80 -17.58
C GLU A 22 12.51 -24.36 -17.09
N PRO A 23 11.42 -24.84 -17.70
CA PRO A 23 10.07 -24.44 -17.31
C PRO A 23 9.69 -24.89 -15.89
N ALA A 24 10.26 -26.00 -15.40
CA ALA A 24 10.03 -26.49 -14.05
C ALA A 24 10.59 -25.54 -12.99
N LEU A 25 11.78 -24.98 -13.21
CA LEU A 25 12.39 -24.01 -12.30
C LEU A 25 11.58 -22.71 -12.22
N ARG A 26 11.15 -22.19 -13.38
CA ARG A 26 10.27 -21.01 -13.41
C ARG A 26 8.97 -21.27 -12.63
N HIS A 27 8.34 -22.41 -12.88
CA HIS A 27 7.10 -22.77 -12.19
C HIS A 27 7.30 -22.91 -10.68
N LEU A 28 8.42 -23.50 -10.24
CA LEU A 28 8.78 -23.62 -8.84
C LEU A 28 8.93 -22.25 -8.17
N VAL A 29 9.62 -21.31 -8.82
CA VAL A 29 9.75 -19.93 -8.32
C VAL A 29 8.38 -19.25 -8.22
N GLU A 30 7.54 -19.36 -9.26
CA GLU A 30 6.19 -18.79 -9.24
C GLU A 30 5.32 -19.39 -8.11
N LEU A 31 5.43 -20.70 -7.86
CA LEU A 31 4.75 -21.37 -6.75
C LEU A 31 5.26 -20.89 -5.39
N CYS A 32 6.58 -20.77 -5.21
CA CYS A 32 7.18 -20.25 -3.99
C CYS A 32 6.73 -18.81 -3.73
N MET A 33 6.74 -17.94 -4.76
CA MET A 33 6.25 -16.57 -4.65
C MET A 33 4.78 -16.53 -4.23
N LYS A 34 3.91 -17.33 -4.88
CA LYS A 34 2.49 -17.43 -4.51
C LYS A 34 2.28 -17.90 -3.08
N LYS A 35 3.06 -18.89 -2.63
CA LYS A 35 3.00 -19.41 -1.27
C LYS A 35 3.40 -18.36 -0.24
N VAL A 36 4.56 -17.72 -0.43
CA VAL A 36 5.04 -16.65 0.46
C VAL A 36 4.05 -15.49 0.49
N PHE A 37 3.51 -15.09 -0.66
CA PHE A 37 2.51 -14.04 -0.76
C PHE A 37 1.22 -14.40 -0.02
N THR A 38 0.72 -15.62 -0.19
CA THR A 38 -0.48 -16.09 0.54
C THR A 38 -0.26 -16.09 2.05
N LEU A 39 0.91 -16.52 2.51
CA LEU A 39 1.29 -16.48 3.92
C LEU A 39 1.38 -15.05 4.45
N LEU A 40 1.93 -14.13 3.65
CA LEU A 40 2.00 -12.71 3.98
C LEU A 40 0.60 -12.11 4.16
N LEU A 41 -0.32 -12.36 3.22
CA LEU A 41 -1.71 -11.90 3.32
C LEU A 41 -2.42 -12.47 4.55
N ALA A 42 -2.20 -13.74 4.85
CA ALA A 42 -2.77 -14.38 6.04
C ALA A 42 -2.25 -13.71 7.33
N GLU A 43 -0.97 -13.37 7.37
CA GLU A 43 -0.37 -12.70 8.52
C GLU A 43 -0.86 -11.26 8.69
N VAL A 44 -0.95 -10.51 7.59
CA VAL A 44 -1.52 -9.15 7.59
C VAL A 44 -2.96 -9.17 8.12
N LYS A 45 -3.78 -10.13 7.66
CA LYS A 45 -5.14 -10.33 8.18
C LYS A 45 -5.16 -10.69 9.67
N LYS A 46 -4.22 -11.55 10.12
CA LYS A 46 -4.08 -11.95 11.53
C LYS A 46 -3.74 -10.76 12.43
N LEU A 47 -2.99 -9.78 11.93
CA LEU A 47 -2.63 -8.56 12.65
C LEU A 47 -3.76 -7.52 12.68
N GLY A 48 -4.93 -7.85 12.13
CA GLY A 48 -6.14 -7.03 12.21
C GLY A 48 -6.34 -6.06 11.04
N ALA A 49 -5.49 -6.13 10.01
CA ALA A 49 -5.68 -5.32 8.80
C ALA A 49 -6.66 -5.99 7.83
N THR A 50 -7.55 -5.21 7.24
CA THR A 50 -8.45 -5.71 6.18
C THR A 50 -7.77 -5.52 4.83
N VAL A 51 -7.50 -6.61 4.12
CA VAL A 51 -6.90 -6.55 2.77
C VAL A 51 -7.99 -6.24 1.76
N ILE A 52 -7.93 -5.07 1.12
CA ILE A 52 -8.88 -4.62 0.08
C ILE A 52 -8.46 -5.19 -1.26
N HIS A 53 -7.18 -5.01 -1.60
CA HIS A 53 -6.59 -5.46 -2.85
C HIS A 53 -5.16 -5.94 -2.60
N ALA A 54 -4.74 -6.96 -3.35
CA ALA A 54 -3.40 -7.48 -3.24
C ALA A 54 -2.95 -8.04 -4.59
N ASP A 55 -1.81 -7.56 -5.04
CA ASP A 55 -1.04 -8.06 -6.17
C ASP A 55 0.35 -8.49 -5.69
N MET A 56 1.07 -9.30 -6.46
CA MET A 56 2.42 -9.78 -6.13
C MET A 56 3.43 -8.65 -5.87
N THR A 57 3.10 -7.42 -6.28
CA THR A 57 3.96 -6.24 -6.12
C THR A 57 3.43 -5.23 -5.09
N SER A 58 2.15 -5.27 -4.73
CA SER A 58 1.54 -4.26 -3.85
C SER A 58 0.37 -4.82 -3.06
N ILE A 59 0.18 -4.31 -1.84
CA ILE A 59 -0.93 -4.70 -0.96
C ILE A 59 -1.61 -3.42 -0.48
N THR A 60 -2.90 -3.31 -0.72
CA THR A 60 -3.75 -2.23 -0.22
C THR A 60 -4.57 -2.73 0.95
N ILE A 61 -4.38 -2.09 2.11
CA ILE A 61 -5.05 -2.46 3.36
C ILE A 61 -5.92 -1.31 3.88
N ALA A 62 -7.05 -1.67 4.46
CA ALA A 62 -7.81 -0.81 5.36
C ALA A 62 -7.28 -1.02 6.79
N THR A 63 -6.83 0.05 7.42
CA THR A 63 -6.37 0.07 8.81
C THR A 63 -7.52 0.13 9.81
N GLY A 64 -8.72 0.55 9.37
CA GLY A 64 -9.88 0.78 10.22
C GLY A 64 -9.67 1.88 11.26
N LYS A 65 -8.64 2.71 11.10
CA LYS A 65 -8.35 3.86 11.96
C LYS A 65 -8.88 5.12 11.30
N THR A 66 -9.54 5.93 12.10
CA THR A 66 -10.03 7.27 11.75
C THR A 66 -8.86 8.23 11.58
N ARG A 67 -7.98 8.27 12.60
CA ARG A 67 -6.85 9.20 12.64
C ARG A 67 -5.65 8.73 11.82
N LEU A 68 -5.07 9.66 11.05
CA LEU A 68 -3.86 9.41 10.24
C LEU A 68 -2.66 8.96 11.08
N SER A 69 -2.44 9.57 12.24
CA SER A 69 -1.35 9.20 13.16
C SER A 69 -1.49 7.78 13.73
N SER A 70 -2.73 7.37 14.01
CA SER A 70 -3.03 6.00 14.46
C SER A 70 -2.86 5.00 13.31
N ALA A 71 -3.22 5.39 12.08
CA ALA A 71 -3.01 4.58 10.89
C ALA A 71 -1.52 4.40 10.58
N SER A 72 -0.70 5.45 10.65
CA SER A 72 0.74 5.36 10.41
C SER A 72 1.45 4.52 11.48
N ALA A 73 1.10 4.70 12.75
CA ALA A 73 1.61 3.87 13.84
C ALA A 73 1.22 2.38 13.68
N PHE A 74 0.00 2.11 13.20
CA PHE A 74 -0.44 0.75 12.90
C PHE A 74 0.37 0.12 11.76
N VAL A 75 0.62 0.86 10.68
CA VAL A 75 1.44 0.39 9.55
C VAL A 75 2.88 0.10 9.99
N GLU A 76 3.47 0.96 10.83
CA GLU A 76 4.82 0.74 11.34
C GLU A 76 4.87 -0.48 12.27
N GLY A 77 3.87 -0.65 13.14
CA GLY A 77 3.73 -1.84 13.97
C GLY A 77 3.55 -3.12 13.16
N LEU A 78 2.75 -3.07 12.08
CA LEU A 78 2.57 -4.16 11.13
C LEU A 78 3.91 -4.53 10.48
N ARG A 79 4.66 -3.54 10.00
CA ARG A 79 5.99 -3.73 9.38
C ARG A 79 6.97 -4.38 10.35
N ALA A 80 7.03 -3.89 11.58
CA ALA A 80 7.88 -4.44 12.63
C ALA A 80 7.49 -5.89 12.97
N ALA A 81 6.20 -6.20 13.06
CA ALA A 81 5.70 -7.54 13.33
C ALA A 81 6.03 -8.53 12.20
N LEU A 82 5.92 -8.09 10.94
CA LEU A 82 6.29 -8.90 9.78
C LEU A 82 7.79 -9.19 9.76
N ARG A 83 8.65 -8.17 9.97
CA ARG A 83 10.12 -8.34 10.00
C ARG A 83 10.61 -9.30 11.10
N ARG A 84 9.88 -9.42 12.21
CA ARG A 84 10.21 -10.38 13.29
C ARG A 84 10.09 -11.84 12.87
N ARG A 85 9.38 -12.14 11.78
CA ARG A 85 9.27 -13.51 11.27
C ARG A 85 10.38 -13.77 10.27
N GLU A 86 11.12 -14.84 10.49
CA GLU A 86 12.24 -15.24 9.62
C GLU A 86 11.84 -15.44 8.15
N LEU A 87 10.58 -15.84 7.89
CA LEU A 87 10.06 -15.99 6.53
C LEU A 87 9.92 -14.67 5.77
N PHE A 88 9.75 -13.55 6.48
CA PHE A 88 9.54 -12.22 5.90
C PHE A 88 10.68 -11.26 6.21
N SER A 89 11.76 -11.71 6.86
CA SER A 89 12.91 -10.87 7.19
C SER A 89 13.62 -10.31 5.95
N TRP A 90 13.56 -11.06 4.85
CA TRP A 90 14.10 -10.68 3.54
C TRP A 90 13.14 -9.81 2.72
N LEU A 91 11.91 -9.60 3.20
CA LEU A 91 10.91 -8.81 2.49
C LEU A 91 10.93 -7.37 3.02
N GLU A 92 11.23 -6.43 2.12
CA GLU A 92 11.16 -5.01 2.41
C GLU A 92 9.80 -4.47 1.94
N LEU A 93 8.98 -4.05 2.90
CA LEU A 93 7.67 -3.46 2.66
C LEU A 93 7.74 -1.99 3.03
N GLU A 94 7.53 -1.13 2.05
CA GLU A 94 7.48 0.31 2.23
C GLU A 94 6.09 0.86 1.90
N PRO A 95 5.54 1.74 2.74
CA PRO A 95 4.25 2.38 2.47
C PRO A 95 4.39 3.29 1.25
N SER A 96 3.70 2.94 0.16
CA SER A 96 3.76 3.70 -1.10
C SER A 96 2.80 4.88 -1.13
N ARG A 97 1.56 4.68 -0.66
CA ARG A 97 0.50 5.68 -0.63
C ARG A 97 -0.35 5.51 0.62
N GLN A 98 -0.81 6.63 1.17
CA GLN A 98 -1.73 6.68 2.30
C GLN A 98 -2.94 7.51 1.87
N TRP A 99 -4.12 6.92 1.97
CA TRP A 99 -5.37 7.57 1.63
C TRP A 99 -6.17 7.81 2.91
N HIS A 100 -6.75 9.00 3.04
CA HIS A 100 -7.70 9.30 4.10
C HIS A 100 -9.05 8.64 3.81
N SER A 101 -9.51 8.75 2.56
CA SER A 101 -10.68 8.05 2.06
C SER A 101 -10.36 7.42 0.71
N LEU A 102 -10.82 6.20 0.48
CA LEU A 102 -10.58 5.44 -0.75
C LEU A 102 -11.87 4.73 -1.17
N ILE A 103 -12.32 5.04 -2.38
CA ILE A 103 -13.34 4.29 -3.11
C ILE A 103 -12.60 3.41 -4.10
N PHE A 104 -12.68 2.09 -3.90
CA PHE A 104 -11.96 1.12 -4.72
C PHE A 104 -12.94 0.23 -5.49
N ARG A 105 -12.88 0.28 -6.83
CA ARG A 105 -13.62 -0.64 -7.71
C ARG A 105 -12.70 -1.68 -8.35
N GLY A 106 -11.45 -1.32 -8.62
CA GLY A 106 -10.45 -2.21 -9.19
C GLY A 106 -9.05 -1.58 -9.20
N PRO A 107 -8.03 -2.35 -9.61
CA PRO A 107 -6.63 -1.87 -9.59
C PRO A 107 -6.36 -0.65 -10.48
N TYR A 108 -7.21 -0.41 -11.49
CA TYR A 108 -7.13 0.74 -12.39
C TYR A 108 -8.32 1.71 -12.24
N ASP A 109 -9.25 1.38 -11.35
CA ASP A 109 -10.50 2.13 -11.13
C ASP A 109 -10.66 2.39 -9.63
N TYR A 110 -10.06 3.48 -9.17
CA TYR A 110 -10.15 3.91 -7.79
C TYR A 110 -10.08 5.44 -7.70
N GLY A 111 -10.69 5.96 -6.64
CA GLY A 111 -10.65 7.36 -6.28
C GLY A 111 -10.32 7.49 -4.80
N GLY A 112 -9.33 8.30 -4.45
CA GLY A 112 -8.99 8.51 -3.05
C GLY A 112 -8.42 9.88 -2.76
N LEU A 113 -8.54 10.29 -1.51
CA LEU A 113 -7.91 11.51 -0.98
C LEU A 113 -6.55 11.13 -0.40
N LEU A 114 -5.47 11.62 -1.00
CA LEU A 114 -4.12 11.38 -0.53
C LEU A 114 -3.88 12.15 0.77
N ALA A 115 -3.50 11.42 1.82
CA ALA A 115 -3.28 12.00 3.13
C ALA A 115 -2.13 13.01 3.16
N SER A 116 -1.11 12.84 2.30
CA SER A 116 0.06 13.74 2.23
C SER A 116 -0.25 15.09 1.58
N ALA A 117 -1.34 15.20 0.84
CA ALA A 117 -1.73 16.41 0.12
C ALA A 117 -2.82 17.21 0.87
N LEU A 118 -3.31 16.70 2.01
CA LEU A 118 -4.24 17.43 2.85
C LEU A 118 -3.50 18.54 3.62
N PRO A 119 -4.05 19.76 3.72
CA PRO A 119 -3.44 20.90 4.42
C PRO A 119 -3.02 20.59 5.87
N GLU A 120 -3.71 19.65 6.51
CA GLU A 120 -3.45 19.21 7.88
C GLU A 120 -2.22 18.29 8.04
N ALA A 121 -1.70 17.71 6.95
CA ALA A 121 -0.51 16.87 6.99
C ALA A 121 0.73 17.65 7.47
N GLN A 122 0.80 18.95 7.14
CA GLN A 122 1.87 19.85 7.58
C GLN A 122 1.67 20.33 9.04
N ALA A 123 0.42 20.42 9.51
CA ALA A 123 0.11 20.83 10.87
C ALA A 123 0.43 19.74 11.90
N TRP A 124 0.49 18.47 11.47
CA TRP A 124 0.65 17.31 12.37
C TRP A 124 2.04 16.67 12.30
N SER A 125 2.97 17.25 11.55
CA SER A 125 4.36 16.75 11.46
C SER A 125 5.21 17.08 12.70
N GLY A 126 4.65 17.71 13.74
CA GLY A 126 5.44 18.25 14.85
C GLY A 126 4.81 18.30 16.23
N HIS A 127 3.59 17.79 16.46
CA HIS A 127 2.98 17.87 17.79
C HIS A 127 2.46 16.51 18.27
N ASP A 128 2.98 16.11 19.42
CA ASP A 128 2.63 14.98 20.29
C ASP A 128 1.23 14.39 20.08
N THR A 129 1.17 13.10 19.74
CA THR A 129 0.15 12.06 20.03
C THR A 129 -1.37 12.37 19.98
N GLN A 130 -1.79 13.57 19.61
CA GLN A 130 -3.18 14.01 19.56
C GLN A 130 -3.36 14.83 18.27
N GLY A 131 -3.51 14.11 17.16
CA GLY A 131 -4.20 14.65 15.98
C GLY A 131 -5.71 14.65 16.23
N PRO A 132 -6.47 15.57 15.61
CA PRO A 132 -7.90 15.71 15.82
C PRO A 132 -8.64 14.43 15.41
N ASP A 133 -9.80 14.23 16.03
CA ASP A 133 -10.69 13.11 15.71
C ASP A 133 -11.44 13.40 14.40
N ASP A 134 -11.84 12.38 13.64
CA ASP A 134 -12.62 12.57 12.39
C ASP A 134 -13.89 13.43 12.58
N SER A 135 -14.41 13.45 13.82
CA SER A 135 -15.54 14.28 14.26
C SER A 135 -15.26 15.79 14.30
N GLU A 136 -14.00 16.20 14.37
CA GLU A 136 -13.59 17.63 14.41
C GLU A 136 -13.37 18.23 13.02
N LEU A 137 -13.51 17.41 11.96
CA LEU A 137 -13.39 17.82 10.56
C LEU A 137 -14.74 18.10 9.90
N ASP A 138 -15.82 18.20 10.70
CA ASP A 138 -17.13 18.61 10.20
C ASP A 138 -17.05 20.03 9.61
N PRO A 139 -17.56 20.24 8.37
CA PRO A 139 -17.40 21.48 7.62
C PRO A 139 -18.12 22.69 8.24
N GLU A 140 -18.91 22.50 9.29
CA GLU A 140 -19.57 23.59 10.03
C GLU A 140 -18.66 24.27 11.07
N THR A 141 -17.59 23.60 11.53
CA THR A 141 -16.70 24.14 12.57
C THR A 141 -15.42 24.75 12.02
N THR A 142 -14.98 24.32 10.83
CA THR A 142 -13.74 24.79 10.20
C THR A 142 -14.08 25.81 9.13
N GLN A 143 -14.13 27.08 9.51
CA GLN A 143 -14.21 28.19 8.56
C GLN A 143 -13.06 28.07 7.55
N ALA A 144 -13.43 27.80 6.30
CA ALA A 144 -12.64 27.82 5.06
C ALA A 144 -11.82 26.56 4.70
N ALA A 145 -12.50 25.49 4.27
CA ALA A 145 -11.94 24.60 3.26
C ALA A 145 -12.22 25.18 1.87
N ARG A 146 -11.22 25.79 1.24
CA ARG A 146 -11.32 26.17 -0.18
C ARG A 146 -11.46 24.88 -1.00
N PRO A 147 -12.45 24.77 -1.91
CA PRO A 147 -12.65 23.59 -2.74
C PRO A 147 -11.47 23.30 -3.71
N SER A 148 -10.52 24.23 -3.86
CA SER A 148 -9.29 24.02 -4.66
C SER A 148 -8.35 23.00 -4.03
N ASP A 149 -8.24 22.96 -2.71
CA ASP A 149 -7.17 22.22 -2.03
C ASP A 149 -7.54 20.74 -1.90
N ALA A 150 -8.84 20.45 -1.75
CA ALA A 150 -9.38 19.08 -1.83
C ALA A 150 -9.24 18.48 -3.25
N ALA A 151 -9.22 19.31 -4.29
CA ALA A 151 -9.03 18.85 -5.67
C ALA A 151 -7.57 18.49 -5.97
N GLU A 152 -6.60 19.11 -5.28
CA GLU A 152 -5.17 18.79 -5.42
C GLU A 152 -4.79 17.49 -4.68
N ALA A 153 -5.51 17.15 -3.61
CA ALA A 153 -5.35 15.89 -2.88
C ALA A 153 -6.08 14.69 -3.50
N LEU A 154 -6.85 14.91 -4.56
CA LEU A 154 -7.73 13.91 -5.17
C LEU A 154 -6.98 13.07 -6.21
N ASP A 155 -6.66 11.82 -5.85
CA ASP A 155 -6.12 10.81 -6.76
C ASP A 155 -7.29 10.05 -7.41
N MET A 156 -7.61 10.39 -8.67
CA MET A 156 -8.76 9.84 -9.40
C MET A 156 -8.31 9.15 -10.67
N HIS A 157 -8.41 7.83 -10.67
CA HIS A 157 -8.16 6.98 -11.81
C HIS A 157 -9.47 6.27 -12.12
N TRP A 158 -10.30 6.85 -13.00
CA TRP A 158 -11.53 6.22 -13.48
C TRP A 158 -11.47 6.08 -14.99
N ASN A 159 -11.25 4.85 -15.47
CA ASN A 159 -11.42 4.56 -16.88
C ASN A 159 -12.91 4.32 -17.15
N ILE A 160 -13.61 5.36 -17.57
CA ILE A 160 -14.91 5.18 -18.23
C ILE A 160 -14.60 4.69 -19.64
N ALA A 161 -14.67 3.37 -19.86
CA ALA A 161 -14.77 2.85 -21.21
C ALA A 161 -16.05 3.40 -21.84
N SER A 162 -15.91 4.37 -22.75
CA SER A 162 -16.99 4.76 -23.64
C SER A 162 -17.21 3.61 -24.62
N PHE A 163 -18.32 2.88 -24.44
CA PHE A 163 -18.85 1.97 -25.46
C PHE A 163 -19.56 2.77 -26.55
#